data_AF-A0A7M4DII5-F1
#
_entry.id   AF-A0A7M4DII5-F1
#
_cell.length_a   1.000
_cell.length_b   1.000
_cell.length_c   1.000
_cell.angle_alpha   90.00
_cell.angle_beta   90.00
_cell.angle_gamma   90.00
#
_symmetry.space_group_name_H-M   'P 1'
#
loop_
_entity.id
_entity.type
_entity.pdbx_description
1 polymer ?
#
loop_
_entity_poly.entity_id
_entity_poly.type
_entity_poly.pdbx_seq_one_letter_code
_entity_poly.pdbx_strand_id
1 'polypeptide(L)'
;MPEVTSPTTSPAPATTTADAAPAPGEYGVGARFTLLPLTDRFVEVITDALAVDRPAGLEVVTDDVSTFVRGTESDVVGYLTAVIARAGRTGVHTVAQVLLSRGCPGEVACEVADGVAFAPERLAPIPATGLRAAAHWSLYPLHDGPDGDHMSAIYAAIDDARERGTLTRSEHFATRLDGDLADVLTTIGDAWLTVGRSVRHVATHATISLNSPSNSSAAGDR
;
A
#
# COMPACT_ATOMS: atom_id res chain seq x y z
N MET A 1 67.91 23.99 -28.75
CA MET A 1 66.51 23.92 -29.19
C MET A 1 65.65 23.61 -27.97
N PRO A 2 64.62 24.41 -27.68
CA PRO A 2 63.88 24.33 -26.43
C PRO A 2 62.79 23.25 -26.50
N GLU A 3 62.66 22.51 -25.40
CA GLU A 3 61.63 21.49 -25.17
C GLU A 3 60.31 22.20 -24.82
N VAL A 4 59.28 21.95 -25.63
CA VAL A 4 57.93 22.52 -25.44
C VAL A 4 57.20 21.64 -24.43
N THR A 5 57.08 22.11 -23.19
CA THR A 5 56.23 21.49 -22.16
C THR A 5 54.79 21.93 -22.34
N SER A 6 53.95 21.02 -22.83
CA SER A 6 52.49 21.16 -22.82
C SER A 6 51.97 21.08 -21.37
N PRO A 7 51.07 21.97 -20.92
CA PRO A 7 50.45 21.83 -19.61
C PRO A 7 49.41 20.71 -19.66
N THR A 8 49.59 19.69 -18.82
CA THR A 8 48.56 18.69 -18.51
C THR A 8 47.44 19.39 -17.74
N THR A 9 46.34 19.72 -18.43
CA THR A 9 45.09 20.14 -17.78
C THR A 9 44.48 18.93 -17.09
N SER A 10 44.54 18.89 -15.75
CA SER A 10 43.72 17.98 -14.95
C SER A 10 42.24 18.22 -15.28
N PRO A 11 41.43 17.18 -15.54
CA PRO A 11 39.99 17.36 -15.67
C PRO A 11 39.45 17.83 -14.33
N ALA A 12 38.62 18.88 -14.37
CA ALA A 12 37.84 19.31 -13.21
C ALA A 12 36.97 18.15 -12.72
N PRO A 13 36.78 17.97 -11.40
CA PRO A 13 35.88 16.96 -10.90
C PRO A 13 34.49 17.23 -11.48
N ALA A 14 33.92 16.21 -12.12
CA ALA A 14 32.54 16.25 -12.55
C ALA A 14 31.68 16.62 -11.34
N THR A 15 30.93 17.70 -11.46
CA THR A 15 29.84 18.03 -10.55
C THR A 15 28.91 16.82 -10.49
N THR A 16 28.99 16.07 -9.39
CA THR A 16 27.99 15.07 -9.04
C THR A 16 26.65 15.78 -8.99
N THR A 17 25.78 15.48 -9.94
CA THR A 17 24.37 15.86 -9.90
C THR A 17 23.85 15.45 -8.54
N ALA A 18 23.40 16.41 -7.73
CA ALA A 18 22.81 16.15 -6.43
C ALA A 18 21.73 15.08 -6.59
N ASP A 19 21.84 14.00 -5.80
CA ASP A 19 20.93 12.85 -5.76
C ASP A 19 19.47 13.31 -5.83
N ALA A 20 18.84 13.10 -6.98
CA ALA A 20 17.39 13.15 -7.07
C ALA A 20 16.85 11.94 -6.31
N ALA A 21 15.90 12.18 -5.41
CA ALA A 21 15.29 11.10 -4.65
C ALA A 21 14.57 10.13 -5.63
N PRO A 22 14.68 8.80 -5.44
CA PRO A 22 14.15 7.80 -6.37
C PRO A 22 12.64 7.97 -6.58
N ALA A 23 12.14 7.73 -7.80
CA ALA A 23 10.71 7.75 -8.05
C ALA A 23 9.99 6.62 -7.28
N PRO A 24 8.70 6.76 -6.91
CA PRO A 24 7.98 5.73 -6.16
C PRO A 24 8.02 4.32 -6.79
N GLY A 25 8.00 4.24 -8.13
CA GLY A 25 8.16 2.97 -8.86
C GLY A 25 9.54 2.33 -8.71
N GLU A 26 10.58 3.16 -8.60
CA GLU A 26 11.99 2.76 -8.38
C GLU A 26 12.23 2.36 -6.92
N TYR A 27 11.41 2.87 -5.99
CA TYR A 27 11.41 2.49 -4.58
C TYR A 27 10.56 1.22 -4.28
N GLY A 28 10.04 0.55 -5.32
CA GLY A 28 9.30 -0.71 -5.16
C GLY A 28 7.96 -0.54 -4.44
N VAL A 29 7.28 0.59 -4.66
CA VAL A 29 5.94 0.84 -4.15
C VAL A 29 4.92 0.04 -4.96
N GLY A 30 4.15 -0.82 -4.30
CA GLY A 30 3.11 -1.57 -4.99
C GLY A 30 2.17 -2.33 -4.08
N ALA A 31 1.20 -2.97 -4.73
CA ALA A 31 0.23 -3.84 -4.10
C ALA A 31 0.09 -5.16 -4.87
N ARG A 32 -0.27 -6.21 -4.14
CA ARG A 32 -0.97 -7.37 -4.69
C ARG A 32 -2.30 -7.51 -4.00
N PHE A 33 -3.36 -7.75 -4.77
CA PHE A 33 -4.66 -8.02 -4.19
C PHE A 33 -5.43 -9.12 -4.93
N THR A 34 -6.30 -9.79 -4.20
CA THR A 34 -7.24 -10.79 -4.72
C THR A 34 -8.64 -10.40 -4.28
N LEU A 35 -9.57 -10.32 -5.25
CA LEU A 35 -11.00 -10.16 -4.98
C LEU A 35 -11.69 -11.52 -4.94
N LEU A 36 -12.49 -11.73 -3.92
CA LEU A 36 -13.26 -12.94 -3.66
C LEU A 36 -14.74 -12.57 -3.52
N PRO A 37 -15.50 -12.39 -4.62
CA PRO A 37 -16.95 -12.27 -4.57
C PRO A 37 -17.56 -13.65 -4.33
N LEU A 38 -18.34 -13.81 -3.26
CA LEU A 38 -18.97 -15.09 -2.90
C LEU A 38 -20.28 -15.29 -3.70
N THR A 39 -20.14 -15.50 -5.02
CA THR A 39 -21.26 -15.69 -5.95
C THR A 39 -20.83 -16.52 -7.17
N ASP A 40 -21.76 -17.23 -7.80
CA ASP A 40 -21.53 -17.96 -9.07
C ASP A 40 -21.15 -17.02 -10.23
N ARG A 41 -21.46 -15.73 -10.11
CA ARG A 41 -21.11 -14.68 -11.08
C ARG A 41 -19.77 -14.00 -10.77
N PHE A 42 -18.87 -14.67 -10.04
CA PHE A 42 -17.62 -14.06 -9.55
C PHE A 42 -16.76 -13.48 -10.68
N VAL A 43 -16.74 -14.12 -11.86
CA VAL A 43 -16.01 -13.64 -13.05
C VAL A 43 -16.52 -12.26 -13.48
N GLU A 44 -17.84 -12.10 -13.60
CA GLU A 44 -18.46 -10.82 -13.97
C GLU A 44 -18.12 -9.74 -12.95
N VAL A 45 -18.22 -10.04 -11.65
CA VAL A 45 -17.94 -9.08 -10.58
C VAL A 45 -16.47 -8.66 -10.58
N ILE A 46 -15.53 -9.60 -10.71
CA ILE A 46 -14.09 -9.30 -10.72
C ILE A 46 -13.72 -8.47 -11.96
N THR A 47 -14.16 -8.90 -13.14
CA THR A 47 -13.82 -8.21 -14.40
C THR A 47 -14.45 -6.81 -14.48
N ASP A 48 -15.69 -6.64 -13.99
CA ASP A 48 -16.31 -5.32 -13.87
C ASP A 48 -15.57 -4.43 -12.86
N ALA A 49 -15.21 -4.97 -11.70
CA ALA A 49 -14.47 -4.23 -10.67
C ALA A 49 -13.09 -3.76 -11.15
N LEU A 50 -12.40 -4.55 -11.97
CA LEU A 50 -11.10 -4.20 -12.56
C LEU A 50 -11.20 -3.18 -13.71
N ALA A 51 -12.40 -2.92 -14.24
CA ALA A 51 -12.64 -1.98 -15.33
C ALA A 51 -12.75 -0.51 -14.89
N VAL A 52 -12.37 -0.18 -13.65
CA VAL A 52 -12.31 1.21 -13.18
C VAL A 52 -11.22 2.00 -13.91
N ASP A 53 -11.46 3.30 -14.08
CA ASP A 53 -10.44 4.19 -14.62
C ASP A 53 -9.21 4.20 -13.70
N ARG A 54 -8.02 4.16 -14.30
CA ARG A 54 -6.74 4.24 -13.60
C ARG A 54 -5.94 5.47 -14.04
N PRO A 55 -5.18 6.11 -13.13
CA PRO A 55 -4.26 7.19 -13.48
C PRO A 55 -3.25 6.78 -14.56
N ALA A 56 -2.81 7.76 -15.35
CA ALA A 56 -1.73 7.54 -16.30
C ALA A 56 -0.44 7.16 -15.53
N GLY A 57 0.19 6.06 -15.92
CA GLY A 57 1.41 5.56 -15.27
C GLY A 57 1.20 4.50 -14.18
N LEU A 58 -0.04 4.20 -13.79
CA LEU A 58 -0.31 3.08 -12.89
C LEU A 58 -0.20 1.75 -13.66
N GLU A 59 0.79 0.92 -13.32
CA GLU A 59 0.95 -0.44 -13.85
C GLU A 59 -0.05 -1.38 -13.15
N VAL A 60 -0.76 -2.20 -13.92
CA VAL A 60 -1.71 -3.20 -13.42
C VAL A 60 -1.54 -4.47 -14.24
N VAL A 61 -1.28 -5.59 -13.58
CA VAL A 61 -1.08 -6.90 -14.20
C VAL A 61 -1.84 -7.94 -13.40
N THR A 62 -2.73 -8.68 -14.05
CA THR A 62 -3.55 -9.72 -13.43
C THR A 62 -3.13 -11.10 -13.92
N ASP A 63 -2.97 -12.04 -13.00
CA ASP A 63 -2.77 -13.46 -13.25
C ASP A 63 -3.92 -14.28 -12.63
N ASP A 64 -3.78 -15.60 -12.59
CA ASP A 64 -4.78 -16.53 -12.06
C ASP A 64 -4.88 -16.54 -10.53
N VAL A 65 -3.96 -15.86 -9.82
CA VAL A 65 -3.92 -15.80 -8.36
C VAL A 65 -4.32 -14.41 -7.84
N SER A 66 -3.79 -13.35 -8.45
CA SER A 66 -3.89 -11.99 -7.93
C SER A 66 -3.79 -10.93 -9.02
N THR A 67 -4.02 -9.68 -8.63
CA THR A 67 -3.69 -8.50 -9.43
C THR A 67 -2.55 -7.74 -8.75
N PHE A 68 -1.48 -7.52 -9.49
CA PHE A 68 -0.36 -6.67 -9.15
C PHE A 68 -0.64 -5.23 -9.60
N VAL A 69 -0.27 -4.26 -8.74
CA VAL A 69 -0.41 -2.82 -9.00
C VAL A 69 0.87 -2.11 -8.58
N ARG A 70 1.44 -1.24 -9.43
CA ARG A 70 2.62 -0.43 -9.13
C ARG A 70 2.42 1.01 -9.61
N GLY A 71 2.77 1.98 -8.76
CA GLY A 71 2.62 3.41 -9.02
C GLY A 71 2.97 4.22 -7.77
N THR A 72 2.47 5.46 -7.70
CA THR A 72 2.58 6.26 -6.47
C THR A 72 1.72 5.67 -5.35
N GLU A 73 2.05 5.96 -4.10
CA GLU A 73 1.29 5.47 -2.95
C GLU A 73 -0.19 5.89 -3.02
N SER A 74 -0.44 7.13 -3.45
CA SER A 74 -1.80 7.65 -3.63
C SER A 74 -2.55 6.93 -4.76
N ASP A 75 -1.91 6.70 -5.90
CA ASP A 75 -2.56 6.03 -7.03
C ASP A 75 -2.87 4.57 -6.72
N VAL A 76 -1.95 3.88 -6.03
CA VAL A 76 -2.13 2.48 -5.60
C VAL A 76 -3.32 2.36 -4.64
N VAL A 77 -3.35 3.16 -3.57
CA VAL A 77 -4.45 3.10 -2.58
C VAL A 77 -5.76 3.59 -3.19
N GLY A 78 -5.72 4.61 -4.05
CA GLY A 78 -6.88 5.12 -4.78
C GLY A 78 -7.48 4.06 -5.72
N TYR A 79 -6.65 3.37 -6.50
CA TYR A 79 -7.08 2.30 -7.39
C TYR A 79 -7.67 1.12 -6.63
N LEU A 80 -7.02 0.67 -5.55
CA LEU A 80 -7.55 -0.38 -4.67
C LEU A 80 -8.93 0.00 -4.11
N THR A 81 -9.08 1.25 -3.66
CA THR A 81 -10.37 1.75 -3.17
C THR A 81 -11.44 1.69 -4.27
N ALA A 82 -11.12 2.17 -5.48
CA ALA A 82 -12.07 2.19 -6.59
C ALA A 82 -12.52 0.78 -6.98
N VAL A 83 -11.58 -0.16 -7.11
CA VAL A 83 -11.84 -1.56 -7.46
C VAL A 83 -12.69 -2.26 -6.39
N ILE A 84 -12.28 -2.18 -5.11
CA ILE A 84 -12.99 -2.82 -4.01
C ILE A 84 -14.39 -2.20 -3.84
N ALA A 85 -14.50 -0.87 -3.99
CA ALA A 85 -15.80 -0.19 -3.93
C ALA A 85 -16.72 -0.61 -5.07
N ARG A 86 -16.20 -0.78 -6.29
CA ARG A 86 -16.99 -1.24 -7.44
C ARG A 86 -17.54 -2.64 -7.20
N ALA A 87 -16.71 -3.57 -6.71
CA ALA A 87 -17.18 -4.89 -6.32
C ALA A 87 -18.22 -4.83 -5.20
N GLY A 88 -17.98 -4.02 -4.15
CA GLY A 88 -18.90 -3.83 -3.03
C GLY A 88 -20.27 -3.26 -3.42
N ARG A 89 -20.34 -2.38 -4.43
CA ARG A 89 -21.59 -1.78 -4.93
C ARG A 89 -22.54 -2.79 -5.60
N THR A 90 -22.05 -3.98 -5.95
CA THR A 90 -22.91 -5.06 -6.45
C THR A 90 -23.85 -5.62 -5.36
N GLY A 91 -23.57 -5.34 -4.08
CA GLY A 91 -24.28 -5.91 -2.93
C GLY A 91 -23.88 -7.36 -2.61
N VAL A 92 -23.04 -7.98 -3.44
CA VAL A 92 -22.50 -9.32 -3.18
C VAL A 92 -21.51 -9.27 -2.02
N HIS A 93 -21.56 -10.27 -1.12
CA HIS A 93 -20.53 -10.46 -0.11
C HIS A 93 -19.18 -10.62 -0.80
N THR A 94 -18.31 -9.63 -0.62
CA THR A 94 -17.01 -9.58 -1.26
C THR A 94 -15.93 -9.46 -0.21
N VAL A 95 -14.89 -10.28 -0.33
CA VAL A 95 -13.66 -10.16 0.44
C VAL A 95 -12.53 -9.70 -0.49
N ALA A 96 -11.74 -8.74 -0.06
CA ALA A 96 -10.50 -8.34 -0.71
C ALA A 96 -9.32 -8.67 0.21
N GLN A 97 -8.36 -9.46 -0.28
CA GLN A 97 -7.08 -9.62 0.39
C GLN A 97 -6.07 -8.69 -0.27
N VAL A 98 -5.45 -7.83 0.50
CA VAL A 98 -4.57 -6.76 0.02
C VAL A 98 -3.23 -6.84 0.74
N LEU A 99 -2.14 -6.91 -0.02
CA LEU A 99 -0.78 -6.78 0.45
C LEU A 99 -0.17 -5.53 -0.18
N LEU A 100 0.16 -4.52 0.62
CA LEU A 100 0.94 -3.36 0.20
C LEU A 100 2.40 -3.59 0.61
N SER A 101 3.34 -3.18 -0.24
CA SER A 101 4.77 -3.24 0.03
C SER A 101 5.48 -2.02 -0.54
N ARG A 102 6.51 -1.56 0.17
CA ARG A 102 7.47 -0.55 -0.32
C ARG A 102 8.88 -0.87 0.15
N GLY A 103 9.88 -0.53 -0.66
CA GLY A 103 11.28 -0.66 -0.31
C GLY A 103 11.79 -2.10 -0.25
N CYS A 104 11.12 -3.03 -0.94
CA CYS A 104 11.53 -4.43 -1.01
C CYS A 104 12.91 -4.54 -1.69
N PRO A 105 13.95 -5.10 -1.03
CA PRO A 105 15.31 -5.14 -1.56
C PRO A 105 15.42 -5.73 -2.97
N GLY A 106 14.65 -6.79 -3.27
CA GLY A 106 14.67 -7.42 -4.60
C GLY A 106 14.11 -6.55 -5.74
N GLU A 107 13.32 -5.52 -5.43
CA GLU A 107 12.79 -4.57 -6.41
C GLU A 107 13.61 -3.27 -6.49
N VAL A 108 14.38 -2.93 -5.46
CA VAL A 108 15.10 -1.63 -5.34
C VAL A 108 16.63 -1.75 -5.33
N ALA A 109 17.17 -2.98 -5.40
CA ALA A 109 18.59 -3.29 -5.16
C ALA A 109 19.60 -2.54 -6.03
N CYS A 110 19.20 -2.07 -7.21
CA CYS A 110 20.11 -1.42 -8.15
C CYS A 110 20.05 0.12 -8.11
N GLU A 111 19.05 0.71 -7.45
CA GLU A 111 18.73 2.14 -7.61
C GLU A 111 18.75 2.94 -6.30
N VAL A 112 18.64 2.28 -5.14
CA VAL A 112 18.57 2.97 -3.84
C VAL A 112 19.73 2.53 -2.94
N ALA A 113 20.56 3.49 -2.52
CA ALA A 113 21.64 3.25 -1.57
C ALA A 113 21.13 2.62 -0.27
N ASP A 114 21.91 1.69 0.28
CA ASP A 114 21.54 0.99 1.52
C ASP A 114 21.35 1.96 2.68
N GLY A 115 20.27 1.75 3.44
CA GLY A 115 19.94 2.56 4.61
C GLY A 115 19.17 3.87 4.33
N VAL A 116 18.92 4.22 3.06
CA VAL A 116 18.12 5.41 2.73
C VAL A 116 16.63 5.08 2.76
N ALA A 117 15.91 5.56 3.79
CA ALA A 117 14.46 5.61 3.78
C ALA A 117 14.01 6.75 2.86
N PHE A 118 13.24 6.44 1.82
CA PHE A 118 12.59 7.47 1.01
C PHE A 118 11.36 7.97 1.76
N ALA A 119 11.26 9.28 1.98
CA ALA A 119 10.10 9.86 2.63
C ALA A 119 8.87 9.71 1.72
N PRO A 120 7.86 8.90 2.10
CA PRO A 120 6.67 8.75 1.28
C PRO A 120 5.89 10.06 1.26
N GLU A 121 5.25 10.31 0.12
CA GLU A 121 4.30 11.42 -0.01
C GLU A 121 3.09 11.21 0.91
N ARG A 122 2.38 12.29 1.23
CA ARG A 122 1.10 12.16 1.93
C ARG A 122 0.08 11.57 0.96
N LEU A 123 -0.75 10.64 1.44
CA LEU A 123 -1.87 10.14 0.64
C LEU A 123 -2.80 11.28 0.23
N ALA A 124 -3.18 11.27 -1.05
CA ALA A 124 -4.27 12.08 -1.54
C ALA A 124 -5.58 11.72 -0.79
N PRO A 125 -6.45 12.70 -0.48
CA PRO A 125 -7.71 12.42 0.17
C PRO A 125 -8.57 11.45 -0.65
N ILE A 126 -9.06 10.40 -0.01
CA ILE A 126 -9.96 9.41 -0.62
C ILE A 126 -11.40 9.81 -0.28
N PRO A 127 -12.27 10.10 -1.26
CA PRO A 127 -13.66 10.42 -0.99
C PRO A 127 -14.39 9.23 -0.34
N ALA A 128 -15.30 9.53 0.58
CA ALA A 128 -16.14 8.51 1.23
C ALA A 128 -16.88 7.66 0.18
N THR A 129 -16.88 6.34 0.38
CA THR A 129 -17.47 5.39 -0.57
C THR A 129 -18.95 5.11 -0.31
N GLY A 130 -19.41 5.35 0.92
CA GLY A 130 -20.72 4.93 1.42
C GLY A 130 -20.81 3.43 1.75
N LEU A 131 -19.71 2.69 1.65
CA LEU A 131 -19.68 1.24 1.84
C LEU A 131 -19.11 0.90 3.21
N ARG A 132 -19.88 0.18 4.03
CA ARG A 132 -19.37 -0.37 5.28
C ARG A 132 -18.35 -1.46 4.98
N ALA A 133 -17.16 -1.31 5.54
CA ALA A 133 -16.11 -2.32 5.52
C ALA A 133 -15.74 -2.75 6.94
N ALA A 134 -15.41 -4.03 7.08
CA ALA A 134 -14.70 -4.59 8.24
C ALA A 134 -13.39 -5.19 7.73
N ALA A 135 -12.28 -4.98 8.44
CA ALA A 135 -10.99 -5.48 8.03
C ALA A 135 -10.18 -6.06 9.18
N HIS A 136 -9.43 -7.11 8.90
CA HIS A 136 -8.30 -7.53 9.73
C HIS A 136 -7.02 -7.03 9.09
N TRP A 137 -6.25 -6.24 9.84
CA TRP A 137 -5.06 -5.55 9.36
C TRP A 137 -3.83 -5.92 10.18
N SER A 138 -2.73 -6.22 9.49
CA SER A 138 -1.43 -6.55 10.07
C SER A 138 -0.34 -5.74 9.39
N LEU A 139 0.58 -5.19 10.18
CA LEU A 139 1.65 -4.30 9.72
C LEU A 139 3.01 -4.92 10.04
N TYR A 140 3.93 -4.86 9.08
CA TYR A 140 5.25 -5.47 9.16
C TYR A 140 6.33 -4.44 8.81
N PRO A 141 6.87 -3.72 9.82
CA PRO A 141 8.10 -2.97 9.67
C PRO A 141 9.26 -3.97 9.54
N LEU A 142 9.87 -4.06 8.36
CA LEU A 142 10.95 -5.02 8.08
C LEU A 142 12.29 -4.29 8.21
N HIS A 143 12.93 -4.46 9.35
CA HIS A 143 14.25 -3.89 9.66
C HIS A 143 15.29 -5.01 9.79
N ASP A 144 16.34 -4.95 8.95
CA ASP A 144 17.41 -5.94 8.90
C ASP A 144 18.56 -5.58 9.85
N GLY A 145 18.28 -5.42 11.15
CA GLY A 145 19.28 -5.01 12.14
C GLY A 145 18.99 -5.45 13.58
N PRO A 146 20.03 -5.60 14.44
CA PRO A 146 19.90 -6.10 15.81
C PRO A 146 19.13 -5.16 16.75
N ASP A 147 18.97 -3.89 16.38
CA ASP A 147 18.30 -2.85 17.17
C ASP A 147 16.85 -2.56 16.68
N GLY A 148 16.26 -3.46 15.90
CA GLY A 148 14.95 -3.27 15.28
C GLY A 148 13.79 -3.19 16.27
N ASP A 149 13.35 -1.98 16.62
CA ASP A 149 12.13 -1.73 17.39
C ASP A 149 10.88 -1.63 16.48
N HIS A 150 10.48 -2.76 15.91
CA HIS A 150 9.28 -2.85 15.08
C HIS A 150 7.98 -2.60 15.88
N MET A 151 8.01 -2.86 17.19
CA MET A 151 6.80 -2.78 18.03
C MET A 151 6.37 -1.34 18.28
N SER A 152 7.29 -0.39 18.50
CA SER A 152 6.91 1.02 18.68
C SER A 152 6.18 1.58 17.46
N ALA A 153 6.64 1.24 16.24
CA ALA A 153 6.00 1.64 15.00
C ALA A 153 4.59 1.03 14.85
N ILE A 154 4.41 -0.24 15.23
CA ILE A 154 3.10 -0.91 15.21
C ILE A 154 2.15 -0.25 16.22
N TYR A 155 2.61 0.04 17.44
CA TYR A 155 1.77 0.67 18.47
C TYR A 155 1.35 2.10 18.08
N ALA A 156 2.26 2.91 17.54
CA ALA A 156 1.92 4.23 17.04
C ALA A 156 0.84 4.16 15.95
N ALA A 157 0.97 3.22 15.02
CA ALA A 157 -0.02 3.04 13.95
C ALA A 157 -1.40 2.56 14.48
N ILE A 158 -1.41 1.75 15.54
CA ILE A 158 -2.64 1.34 16.24
C ILE A 158 -3.29 2.52 16.96
N ASP A 159 -2.50 3.41 17.56
CA ASP A 159 -2.99 4.61 18.23
C ASP A 159 -3.60 5.59 17.21
N ASP A 160 -2.95 5.80 16.07
CA ASP A 160 -3.49 6.61 14.95
C ASP A 160 -4.83 6.03 14.44
N ALA A 161 -4.93 4.71 14.31
CA ALA A 161 -6.17 4.04 13.90
C ALA A 161 -7.31 4.24 14.91
N ARG A 162 -6.98 4.32 16.21
CA ARG A 162 -7.92 4.62 17.30
C ARG A 162 -8.37 6.08 17.27
N GLU A 163 -7.45 7.02 17.07
CA GLU A 163 -7.77 8.45 16.96
C GLU A 163 -8.69 8.75 15.77
N ARG A 164 -8.50 8.02 14.66
CA ARG A 164 -9.38 8.10 13.48
C ARG A 164 -10.74 7.42 13.68
N GLY A 165 -10.93 6.69 14.77
CA GLY A 165 -12.19 5.97 15.05
C GLY A 165 -12.43 4.73 14.19
N THR A 166 -11.41 4.25 13.46
CA THR A 166 -11.52 3.03 12.65
C THR A 166 -11.18 1.76 13.43
N LEU A 167 -10.35 1.85 14.46
CA LEU A 167 -10.01 0.70 15.31
C LEU A 167 -11.22 0.29 16.16
N THR A 168 -11.57 -0.99 16.10
CA THR A 168 -12.64 -1.56 16.93
C THR A 168 -12.14 -2.60 17.92
N ARG A 169 -11.16 -3.43 17.53
CA ARG A 169 -10.67 -4.53 18.37
C ARG A 169 -9.23 -4.90 18.06
N SER A 170 -8.46 -5.30 19.07
CA SER A 170 -7.22 -6.04 18.87
C SER A 170 -7.51 -7.54 18.89
N GLU A 171 -7.00 -8.27 17.92
CA GLU A 171 -7.17 -9.72 17.80
C GLU A 171 -5.81 -10.41 17.69
N HIS A 172 -5.79 -11.74 17.81
CA HIS A 172 -4.55 -12.46 17.59
C HIS A 172 -4.10 -12.24 16.14
N PHE A 173 -2.84 -11.80 15.98
CA PHE A 173 -2.16 -11.58 14.70
C PHE A 173 -2.63 -10.37 13.87
N ALA A 174 -3.72 -9.69 14.25
CA ALA A 174 -4.28 -8.58 13.50
C ALA A 174 -5.00 -7.55 14.38
N THR A 175 -5.10 -6.33 13.89
CA THR A 175 -5.99 -5.29 14.40
C THR A 175 -7.25 -5.25 13.55
N ARG A 176 -8.40 -5.27 14.20
CA ARG A 176 -9.69 -5.12 13.53
C ARG A 176 -10.02 -3.65 13.33
N LEU A 177 -10.35 -3.32 12.09
CA LEU A 177 -10.83 -2.01 11.67
C LEU A 177 -12.26 -2.15 11.16
N ASP A 178 -13.14 -1.19 11.48
CA ASP A 178 -14.47 -1.10 10.88
C ASP A 178 -14.75 0.37 10.50
N GLY A 179 -15.31 0.63 9.33
CA GLY A 179 -15.51 2.01 8.86
C GLY A 179 -16.25 2.10 7.53
N ASP A 180 -16.27 3.31 6.96
CA ASP A 180 -16.36 3.44 5.50
C ASP A 180 -15.12 2.78 4.86
N LEU A 181 -15.26 2.15 3.70
CA LEU A 181 -14.13 1.57 2.98
C LEU A 181 -12.99 2.57 2.74
N ALA A 182 -13.31 3.83 2.42
CA ALA A 182 -12.30 4.87 2.24
C ALA A 182 -11.52 5.13 3.53
N ASP A 183 -12.20 5.20 4.67
CA ASP A 183 -11.55 5.43 5.97
C ASP A 183 -10.65 4.26 6.36
N VAL A 184 -11.12 3.02 6.15
CA VAL A 184 -10.34 1.81 6.43
C VAL A 184 -9.07 1.76 5.58
N LEU A 185 -9.17 2.01 4.27
CA LEU A 185 -8.01 2.02 3.38
C LEU A 185 -7.09 3.21 3.63
N THR A 186 -7.63 4.37 4.02
CA THR A 186 -6.84 5.53 4.45
C THR A 186 -6.03 5.20 5.70
N THR A 187 -6.63 4.57 6.71
CA THR A 187 -5.92 4.13 7.93
C THR A 187 -4.78 3.17 7.60
N ILE A 188 -5.05 2.13 6.79
CA ILE A 188 -4.04 1.14 6.39
C ILE A 188 -2.89 1.81 5.62
N GLY A 189 -3.23 2.66 4.64
CA GLY A 189 -2.27 3.36 3.82
C GLY A 189 -1.42 4.35 4.64
N ASP A 190 -2.04 5.21 5.45
CA ASP A 190 -1.31 6.18 6.28
C ASP A 190 -0.36 5.51 7.28
N ALA A 191 -0.77 4.39 7.88
CA ALA A 191 0.10 3.60 8.75
C ALA A 191 1.33 3.06 8.00
N TRP A 192 1.10 2.47 6.81
CA TRP A 192 2.16 1.97 5.94
C TRP A 192 3.16 3.06 5.54
N LEU A 193 2.68 4.27 5.22
CA LEU A 193 3.55 5.40 4.87
C LEU A 193 4.28 5.97 6.09
N THR A 194 3.58 6.13 7.21
CA THR A 194 4.16 6.70 8.42
C THR A 194 5.32 5.85 8.94
N VAL A 195 5.14 4.54 9.01
CA VAL A 195 6.20 3.59 9.38
C VAL A 195 7.34 3.64 8.36
N GLY A 196 7.00 3.76 7.09
CA GLY A 196 7.99 3.81 6.04
C GLY A 196 8.82 5.11 5.99
N ARG A 197 8.53 6.11 6.83
CA ARG A 197 9.43 7.27 7.04
C ARG A 197 10.67 6.89 7.85
N SER A 198 10.57 5.88 8.71
CA SER A 198 11.66 5.43 9.58
C SER A 198 12.22 4.06 9.19
N VAL A 199 11.45 3.24 8.46
CA VAL A 199 11.84 1.89 8.02
C VAL A 199 11.86 1.81 6.51
N ARG A 200 12.95 1.30 5.92
CA ARG A 200 13.11 1.18 4.47
C ARG A 200 12.05 0.28 3.85
N HIS A 201 11.96 -0.96 4.36
CA HIS A 201 11.07 -1.99 3.85
C HIS A 201 9.86 -2.13 4.79
N VAL A 202 8.68 -1.83 4.28
CA VAL A 202 7.43 -2.00 5.03
C VAL A 202 6.44 -2.75 4.18
N ALA A 203 5.88 -3.81 4.75
CA ALA A 203 4.74 -4.51 4.20
C ALA A 203 3.53 -4.36 5.13
N THR A 204 2.34 -4.33 4.57
CA THR A 204 1.10 -4.42 5.33
C THR A 204 0.10 -5.30 4.61
N HIS A 205 -0.61 -6.13 5.37
CA HIS A 205 -1.62 -7.03 4.86
C HIS A 205 -2.98 -6.72 5.46
N ALA A 206 -4.03 -6.75 4.65
CA ALA A 206 -5.40 -6.58 5.10
C ALA A 206 -6.34 -7.56 4.39
N THR A 207 -7.21 -8.18 5.19
CA THR A 207 -8.39 -8.89 4.68
C THR A 207 -9.61 -8.01 4.94
N ILE A 208 -10.22 -7.48 3.88
CA ILE A 208 -11.31 -6.51 3.93
C ILE A 208 -12.60 -7.19 3.48
N SER A 209 -13.68 -7.07 4.23
CA SER A 209 -14.98 -7.69 3.98
C SER A 209 -16.06 -6.63 3.81
N LEU A 210 -16.84 -6.76 2.74
CA LEU A 210 -18.00 -5.93 2.41
C LEU A 210 -19.23 -6.80 2.25
N ASN A 211 -20.41 -6.29 2.62
CA ASN A 211 -21.70 -6.99 2.47
C ASN A 211 -21.74 -8.39 3.10
N SER A 212 -20.97 -8.63 4.18
CA SER A 212 -21.02 -9.91 4.89
C SER A 212 -22.44 -10.18 5.41
N PRO A 213 -23.01 -11.37 5.19
CA PRO A 213 -24.37 -11.69 5.65
C PRO A 213 -24.48 -11.66 7.18
N SER A 214 -23.36 -11.86 7.89
CA SER A 214 -23.27 -11.77 9.35
C SER A 214 -23.44 -10.35 9.90
N ASN A 215 -23.27 -9.31 9.07
CA ASN A 215 -23.36 -7.91 9.49
C ASN A 215 -24.80 -7.38 9.46
N SER A 216 -25.74 -8.20 9.00
CA SER A 216 -27.15 -7.87 9.03
C SER A 216 -27.64 -7.89 10.48
N SER A 217 -28.13 -6.77 11.01
CA SER A 217 -29.06 -6.73 12.15
C SER A 217 -30.42 -7.36 11.82
N ALA A 218 -30.45 -8.30 10.88
CA ALA A 218 -31.59 -9.09 10.43
C ALA A 218 -31.34 -10.59 10.67
N ALA A 219 -30.56 -10.92 11.71
CA ALA A 219 -30.74 -12.17 12.44
C ALA A 219 -31.91 -12.01 13.43
N GLY A 220 -33.08 -11.66 12.90
CA GLY A 220 -34.33 -12.08 13.52
C GLY A 220 -34.53 -13.53 13.10
N ASP A 221 -34.64 -14.41 14.08
CA ASP A 221 -34.88 -15.85 13.98
C ASP A 221 -33.79 -16.68 13.29
N ARG A 222 -32.78 -17.08 14.07
CA ARG A 222 -32.28 -18.47 14.08
C ARG A 222 -32.10 -18.95 15.50
#